data_AF-A0A1C5PGC3-F1
#
_entry.id   AF-A0A1C5PGC3-F1
#
_cell.length_a   1.000
_cell.length_b   1.000
_cell.length_c   1.000
_cell.angle_alpha   90.00
_cell.angle_beta   90.00
_cell.angle_gamma   90.00
#
_symmetry.space_group_name_H-M   'P 1'
#
loop_
_entity.id
_entity.type
_entity.pdbx_description
1 polymer ?
#
loop_
_entity_poly.entity_id
_entity_poly.type
_entity_poly.pdbx_seq_one_letter_code
_entity_poly.pdbx_strand_id
1 'polypeptide(L)' 'MGDIMEFKKELLKGTVVARGYSMQDVAEWLDINLSTLYRKISRNGDFSRAEIKILTKRLNLDEQERDSIFFGI' A
#
# COMPACT_ATOMS: atom_id res chain seq x y z
N MET A 1 18.22 18.78 -3.17
CA MET A 1 17.84 17.37 -3.38
C MET A 1 16.47 17.25 -2.76
N GLY A 2 15.39 17.33 -3.54
CA GLY A 2 14.05 17.18 -2.97
C GLY A 2 13.89 15.75 -2.48
N ASP A 3 13.41 15.56 -1.25
CA ASP A 3 13.12 14.23 -0.73
C ASP A 3 12.19 13.50 -1.71
N ILE A 4 12.71 12.45 -2.35
CA ILE A 4 11.91 11.61 -3.23
C ILE A 4 11.05 10.79 -2.28
N MET A 5 9.77 11.14 -2.20
CA MET A 5 8.75 10.37 -1.49
C MET A 5 8.81 8.92 -2.00
N GLU A 6 9.22 7.99 -1.13
CA GLU A 6 9.49 6.60 -1.48
C GLU A 6 8.43 5.70 -0.86
N PHE A 7 7.76 4.91 -1.69
CA PHE A 7 6.82 3.90 -1.22
C PHE A 7 7.56 2.76 -0.51
N LYS A 8 7.18 2.49 0.74
CA LYS A 8 7.80 1.45 1.57
C LYS A 8 7.08 0.12 1.41
N LYS A 9 7.43 -0.62 0.36
CA LYS A 9 6.85 -1.93 0.02
C LYS A 9 6.85 -2.94 1.19
N GLU A 10 7.91 -2.95 2.00
CA GLU A 10 8.05 -3.89 3.12
C GLU A 10 7.12 -3.50 4.27
N LEU A 11 6.89 -2.20 4.49
CA LEU A 11 5.90 -1.73 5.46
C LEU A 11 4.49 -2.11 5.02
N LEU A 12 4.13 -1.95 3.75
CA LEU A 12 2.82 -2.39 3.26
C LEU A 12 2.62 -3.90 3.48
N LYS A 13 3.58 -4.73 3.06
CA LYS A 13 3.47 -6.19 3.19
C LYS A 13 3.43 -6.64 4.65
N GLY A 14 4.29 -6.08 5.50
CA GLY A 14 4.32 -6.37 6.93
C GLY A 14 3.00 -6.02 7.60
N THR A 15 2.46 -4.84 7.29
CA THR A 15 1.15 -4.37 7.75
C THR A 15 0.01 -5.31 7.32
N VAL A 16 -0.01 -5.74 6.05
CA VAL A 16 -1.01 -6.68 5.53
C VAL A 16 -1.01 -7.99 6.34
N VAL A 17 0.17 -8.58 6.55
CA VAL A 17 0.32 -9.82 7.32
C VAL A 17 -0.02 -9.61 8.80
N ALA A 18 0.45 -8.54 9.42
CA ALA A 18 0.18 -8.23 10.82
C ALA A 18 -1.31 -8.05 11.13
N ARG A 19 -2.09 -7.64 10.13
CA ARG A 19 -3.55 -7.47 10.22
C ARG A 19 -4.34 -8.71 9.78
N GLY A 20 -3.66 -9.83 9.53
CA GLY A 20 -4.29 -11.12 9.21
C GLY A 20 -4.81 -11.21 7.78
N TYR A 21 -4.30 -10.38 6.88
CA TYR A 21 -4.68 -10.37 5.46
C TYR A 21 -3.56 -10.90 4.57
N SER A 22 -3.92 -11.22 3.34
CA SER A 22 -3.01 -11.63 2.27
C SER A 22 -2.91 -10.55 1.20
N MET A 23 -1.90 -10.66 0.33
CA MET A 23 -1.81 -9.79 -0.86
C MET A 23 -2.94 -10.07 -1.87
N GLN A 24 -3.59 -11.22 -1.79
CA GLN A 24 -4.77 -11.54 -2.60
C GLN A 24 -5.98 -10.70 -2.14
N ASP A 25 -6.19 -10.56 -0.82
CA ASP A 25 -7.23 -9.68 -0.26
C ASP A 25 -7.03 -8.23 -0.70
N VAL A 26 -5.78 -7.75 -0.68
CA VAL A 26 -5.43 -6.41 -1.16
C VAL A 26 -5.80 -6.21 -2.63
N ALA A 27 -5.55 -7.21 -3.47
CA ALA A 27 -5.90 -7.16 -4.89
C ALA A 27 -7.43 -7.10 -5.08
N GLU A 28 -8.17 -7.89 -4.30
CA GLU A 28 -9.63 -7.92 -4.31
C GLU A 28 -10.26 -6.60 -3.82
N TRP A 29 -9.72 -5.98 -2.78
CA TRP A 29 -10.22 -4.68 -2.31
C TRP A 29 -10.03 -3.55 -3.32
N LEU A 30 -8.99 -3.65 -4.14
CA LEU A 30 -8.68 -2.70 -5.20
C LEU A 30 -9.34 -3.05 -6.54
N ASP A 31 -10.05 -4.17 -6.61
CA ASP A 31 -10.67 -4.69 -7.84
C ASP A 31 -9.66 -4.86 -9.00
N ILE A 32 -8.49 -5.43 -8.68
CA ILE A 32 -7.41 -5.69 -9.64
C ILE A 32 -6.88 -7.13 -9.51
N ASN A 33 -6.27 -7.62 -10.58
CA ASN A 33 -5.53 -8.88 -10.52
C ASN A 33 -4.27 -8.76 -9.64
N LEU A 34 -3.92 -9.85 -8.97
CA LEU A 34 -2.72 -9.94 -8.12
C LEU A 34 -1.43 -9.56 -8.87
N SER A 35 -1.31 -9.89 -10.15
CA SER A 35 -0.16 -9.49 -10.98
C SER A 35 -0.07 -7.97 -11.20
N THR A 36 -1.21 -7.29 -11.34
CA THR A 36 -1.27 -5.82 -11.42
C THR A 36 -0.88 -5.19 -10.09
N LEU A 37 -1.31 -5.76 -8.96
CA LEU A 37 -0.89 -5.32 -7.64
C LEU A 37 0.64 -5.40 -7.47
N TYR A 38 1.25 -6.53 -7.79
CA TYR A 38 2.71 -6.67 -7.70
C TYR A 38 3.46 -5.73 -8.65
N ARG A 39 2.92 -5.46 -9.84
CA ARG A 39 3.47 -4.45 -10.76
C ARG A 39 3.46 -3.06 -10.13
N LYS A 40 2.35 -2.63 -9.50
CA LYS A 40 2.28 -1.34 -8.78
C LYS A 40 3.31 -1.27 -7.65
N ILE A 41 3.43 -2.33 -6.85
CA ILE A 41 4.41 -2.43 -5.74
C ILE A 41 5.85 -2.32 -6.26
N SER A 42 6.17 -2.96 -7.39
CA SER A 42 7.51 -2.91 -7.99
C SER A 42 7.86 -1.53 -8.58
N ARG A 43 6.87 -0.75 -8.99
CA ARG A 43 7.01 0.59 -9.59
C ARG A 43 6.88 1.70 -8.55
N ASN A 44 7.56 1.54 -7.41
CA ASN A 44 7.54 2.52 -6.32
C ASN A 44 6.12 2.89 -5.84
N GLY A 45 5.19 1.93 -5.79
CA GLY A 45 3.85 2.15 -5.24
C GLY A 45 2.97 3.04 -6.09
N ASP A 46 2.80 2.68 -7.37
CA ASP A 46 1.88 3.33 -8.33
C ASP A 46 0.39 3.13 -7.92
N PHE A 47 0.01 3.71 -6.78
CA PHE A 47 -1.32 3.72 -6.20
C PHE A 47 -1.91 5.13 -6.33
N SER A 48 -3.12 5.21 -6.86
CA SER A 48 -3.92 6.43 -6.85
C SER A 48 -4.35 6.79 -5.42
N ARG A 49 -4.72 8.05 -5.21
CA ARG A 49 -5.27 8.52 -3.92
C ARG A 49 -6.50 7.72 -3.48
N ALA A 50 -7.32 7.27 -4.43
CA ALA A 50 -8.49 6.45 -4.14
C ALA A 50 -8.10 5.05 -3.64
N GLU A 51 -7.12 4.40 -4.28
CA GLU A 51 -6.58 3.11 -3.84
C GLU A 51 -5.96 3.24 -2.45
N ILE A 52 -5.14 4.28 -2.20
CA ILE A 52 -4.55 4.54 -0.88
C ILE A 52 -5.65 4.68 0.17
N LYS A 53 -6.72 5.43 -0.10
CA LYS A 53 -7.87 5.58 0.82
C LYS A 53 -8.56 4.25 1.11
N ILE A 54 -8.72 3.39 0.11
CA ILE A 54 -9.29 2.04 0.30
C ILE A 54 -8.37 1.22 1.22
N LEU A 55 -7.06 1.22 0.96
CA LEU A 55 -6.08 0.47 1.76
C LEU A 55 -6.00 0.99 3.19
N THR A 56 -5.97 2.31 3.40
CA THR A 56 -6.03 2.93 4.73
C THR A 56 -7.25 2.45 5.51
N LYS A 57 -8.42 2.42 4.86
CA LYS A 57 -9.66 1.98 5.52
C LYS A 57 -9.66 0.47 5.82
N ARG A 58 -9.26 -0.36 4.85
CA ARG A 58 -9.29 -1.84 4.97
C ARG A 58 -8.27 -2.33 5.97
N LEU A 59 -7.10 -1.72 5.99
CA LEU A 59 -6.05 -2.04 6.94
C LEU A 59 -6.24 -1.29 8.27
N ASN A 60 -7.20 -0.37 8.40
CA ASN A 60 -7.33 0.46 9.62
C ASN A 60 -5.99 1.13 9.98
N LEU A 61 -5.40 1.85 9.01
CA LEU A 61 -4.18 2.62 9.21
C LEU A 61 -4.51 3.97 9.82
N ASP A 62 -3.68 4.45 10.74
CA ASP A 62 -3.66 5.86 11.09
C ASP A 62 -2.92 6.70 10.02
N GLU A 63 -2.88 8.02 10.23
CA GLU A 63 -2.23 8.95 9.29
C GLU A 63 -0.72 8.74 9.20
N GLN A 64 -0.06 8.42 10.33
CA GLN A 64 1.38 8.20 10.36
C GLN A 64 1.75 6.90 9.64
N GLU A 65 1.02 5.81 9.91
CA GLU A 65 1.19 4.54 9.23
C GLU A 65 0.98 4.68 7.71
N ARG A 66 -0.09 5.39 7.31
CA ARG A 66 -0.36 5.68 5.90
C ARG A 66 0.83 6.43 5.29
N ASP A 67 1.29 7.49 5.93
CA ASP A 67 2.30 8.37 5.36
C ASP A 67 3.66 7.68 5.29
N SER A 68 4.03 6.92 6.32
CA SER A 68 5.23 6.10 6.32
C SER A 68 5.21 5.02 5.23
N ILE A 69 4.04 4.43 4.93
CA ILE A 69 3.92 3.42 3.86
C ILE A 69 3.96 4.07 2.47
N PHE A 70 3.13 5.05 2.20
CA PHE A 70 2.86 5.54 0.84
C PHE A 70 3.72 6.74 0.42
N PHE A 71 4.31 7.43 1.39
CA PHE A 71 5.06 8.66 1.15
C PHE A 71 6.48 8.63 1.75
N GLY A 72 6.72 7.75 2.73
CA GLY A 72 8.04 7.59 3.34
C GLY A 72 8.43 8.76 4.26
N ILE A 73 7.43 9.44 4.83
CA ILE A 73 7.57 10.54 5.78
C ILE A 73 6.85 10.26 7.10
#